data_AF-A0AAD9VE71-F1
#
_entry.id   AF-A0AAD9VE71-F1
#
_cell.length_a   1.000
_cell.length_b   1.000
_cell.length_c   1.000
_cell.angle_alpha   90.00
_cell.angle_beta   90.00
_cell.angle_gamma   90.00
#
_symmetry.space_group_name_H-M   'P 1'
#
loop_
_entity.id
_entity.type
_entity.pdbx_description
1 polymer ?
#
loop_
_entity_poly.entity_id
_entity_poly.type
_entity_poly.pdbx_seq_one_letter_code
_entity_poly.pdbx_strand_id
1 'polypeptide(L)'
;MDVLYKVRTPNRYRIFKYWPNKRFVQHRENVFNFNRDLECVPFDVAYFFDDINDICWAWEKMYTDVLNDHAPIKSRKIRSAPGQSKFITPEISKVMWKRNALKRKYYKTRSSVDWEAYRTQRNRVVSMRRKSVVNYFDRLCVSRAGNPREFWRAVRPFMHAKKSAPEQCINLKDRETVIRDQNQVAETMNKYFTNIRI
;
A
#
# COMPACT_ATOMS: atom_id res chain seq x y z
N MET A 1 15.59 -23.20 20.93
CA MET A 1 15.77 -22.98 19.47
C MET A 1 15.52 -21.51 19.18
N ASP A 2 16.55 -20.79 18.73
CA ASP A 2 16.45 -19.32 18.57
C ASP A 2 15.80 -18.91 17.25
N VAL A 3 14.60 -18.34 17.32
CA VAL A 3 13.91 -17.78 16.16
C VAL A 3 14.31 -16.32 15.98
N LEU A 4 15.22 -16.05 15.04
CA LEU A 4 15.75 -14.72 14.73
C LEU A 4 14.70 -13.77 14.14
N TYR A 5 14.07 -12.92 14.96
CA TYR A 5 13.14 -11.89 14.51
C TYR A 5 13.84 -10.58 14.11
N LYS A 6 13.87 -10.29 12.81
CA LYS A 6 14.52 -9.08 12.24
C LYS A 6 13.56 -7.89 12.15
N VAL A 7 13.59 -7.01 13.14
CA VAL A 7 12.79 -5.77 13.16
C VAL A 7 13.21 -4.82 12.03
N ARG A 8 12.26 -4.36 11.21
CA ARG A 8 12.52 -3.40 10.11
C ARG A 8 11.54 -2.23 10.17
N THR A 9 12.06 -1.01 10.35
CA THR A 9 11.26 0.22 10.46
C THR A 9 10.54 0.59 9.15
N PRO A 10 9.37 1.24 9.22
CA PRO A 10 8.47 1.39 8.06
C PRO A 10 8.88 2.54 7.13
N ASN A 11 9.61 2.22 6.06
CA ASN A 11 9.91 3.19 4.99
C ASN A 11 8.67 3.47 4.12
N ARG A 12 8.29 4.75 3.95
CA ARG A 12 7.03 5.21 3.33
C ARG A 12 7.01 5.15 1.79
N TYR A 13 6.99 3.97 1.17
CA TYR A 13 6.50 3.81 -0.21
C TYR A 13 5.68 2.51 -0.31
N ARG A 14 4.42 2.59 -0.73
CA ARG A 14 3.37 1.58 -0.43
C ARG A 14 3.03 0.73 -1.67
N ILE A 15 3.35 -0.58 -1.58
CA ILE A 15 3.67 -1.55 -2.66
C ILE A 15 3.09 -2.98 -2.42
N PHE A 16 2.97 -3.91 -3.40
CA PHE A 16 2.40 -5.31 -3.35
C PHE A 16 3.44 -6.30 -2.76
N LYS A 17 3.24 -7.63 -2.65
CA LYS A 17 2.34 -8.66 -3.22
C LYS A 17 1.43 -9.26 -2.12
N TYR A 18 0.51 -10.18 -2.41
CA TYR A 18 -0.05 -11.03 -1.35
C TYR A 18 1.09 -11.88 -0.78
N TRP A 19 1.22 -11.90 0.55
CA TRP A 19 2.01 -12.87 1.29
C TRP A 19 1.00 -13.66 2.13
N PRO A 20 1.02 -15.00 2.14
CA PRO A 20 0.11 -15.77 2.99
C PRO A 20 0.31 -15.37 4.44
N ASN A 21 -0.81 -15.13 5.13
CA ASN A 21 -1.03 -15.12 6.56
C ASN A 21 0.24 -15.04 7.44
N LYS A 22 0.61 -13.81 7.82
CA LYS A 22 1.62 -13.58 8.87
C LYS A 22 0.95 -12.99 10.11
N ARG A 23 1.13 -13.66 11.25
CA ARG A 23 0.85 -13.09 12.57
C ARG A 23 1.83 -11.94 12.83
N PHE A 24 1.32 -10.81 13.33
CA PHE A 24 2.13 -9.61 13.60
C PHE A 24 2.08 -9.30 15.10
N VAL A 25 3.09 -9.78 15.85
CA VAL A 25 3.32 -9.35 17.24
C VAL A 25 3.84 -7.90 17.21
N GLN A 26 3.18 -7.00 17.93
CA GLN A 26 3.66 -5.63 18.12
C GLN A 26 4.34 -5.51 19.48
N HIS A 27 5.56 -4.99 19.50
CA HIS A 27 6.27 -4.61 20.72
C HIS A 27 6.65 -5.74 21.70
N ARG A 28 7.53 -5.42 22.66
CA ARG A 28 8.06 -6.36 23.66
C ARG A 28 7.06 -6.59 24.81
N GLU A 29 6.21 -5.61 25.08
CA GLU A 29 5.15 -5.64 26.10
C GLU A 29 4.07 -6.68 25.78
N ASN A 30 3.75 -6.93 24.50
CA ASN A 30 2.77 -7.95 24.11
C ASN A 30 3.18 -9.37 24.53
N VAL A 31 4.48 -9.66 24.69
CA VAL A 31 4.94 -11.01 25.08
C VAL A 31 4.59 -11.31 26.54
N PHE A 32 4.69 -10.31 27.42
CA PHE A 32 4.34 -10.45 28.84
C PHE A 32 2.84 -10.70 29.02
N ASN A 33 2.01 -9.87 28.37
CA ASN A 33 0.56 -10.04 28.44
C ASN A 33 0.10 -11.36 27.78
N PHE A 34 0.72 -11.78 26.68
CA PHE A 34 0.42 -13.07 26.05
C PHE A 34 0.65 -14.25 26.99
N ASN A 35 1.80 -14.29 27.70
CA ASN A 35 2.08 -15.37 28.65
C ASN A 35 1.07 -15.38 29.81
N ARG A 36 0.80 -14.21 30.41
CA ARG A 36 -0.19 -14.08 31.50
C ARG A 36 -1.59 -14.55 31.07
N ASP A 37 -2.03 -14.14 29.88
CA ASP A 37 -3.36 -14.49 29.39
C ASP A 37 -3.43 -15.97 28.99
N LEU A 38 -2.31 -16.58 28.60
CA LEU A 38 -2.16 -18.03 28.38
C LEU A 38 -2.22 -18.83 29.69
N GLU A 39 -1.61 -18.33 30.77
CA GLU A 39 -1.67 -18.92 32.12
C GLU A 39 -3.10 -18.90 32.70
N CYS A 40 -3.96 -18.00 32.21
CA CYS A 40 -5.37 -17.93 32.59
C CYS A 40 -6.30 -18.86 31.77
N VAL A 41 -5.79 -19.59 30.77
CA VAL A 41 -6.59 -20.51 29.96
C VAL A 41 -6.77 -21.85 30.69
N PRO A 42 -8.01 -22.31 30.92
CA PRO A 42 -8.26 -23.61 31.56
C PRO A 42 -8.10 -24.75 30.54
N PHE A 43 -6.87 -25.02 30.10
CA PHE A 43 -6.58 -26.09 29.13
C PHE A 43 -7.04 -27.47 29.60
N ASP A 44 -7.15 -27.67 30.91
CA ASP A 44 -7.66 -28.90 31.53
C ASP A 44 -9.06 -29.28 31.03
N VAL A 45 -9.87 -28.28 30.63
CA VAL A 45 -11.22 -28.48 30.07
C VAL A 45 -11.20 -29.28 28.77
N ALA A 46 -10.09 -29.28 28.02
CA ALA A 46 -9.95 -30.11 26.83
C ALA A 46 -9.92 -31.62 27.13
N TYR A 47 -9.55 -32.03 28.35
CA TYR A 47 -9.46 -33.45 28.71
C TYR A 47 -10.78 -34.05 29.23
N PHE A 48 -11.89 -33.31 29.22
CA PHE A 48 -13.23 -33.85 29.47
C PHE A 48 -13.85 -34.54 28.24
N PHE A 49 -13.21 -34.46 27.07
CA PHE A 49 -13.65 -35.16 25.86
C PHE A 49 -13.00 -36.55 25.78
N ASP A 50 -13.77 -37.57 25.40
CA ASP A 50 -13.29 -38.96 25.27
C ASP A 50 -12.50 -39.20 23.96
N ASP A 51 -12.79 -38.42 22.91
CA ASP A 51 -12.13 -38.56 21.60
C ASP A 51 -10.87 -37.69 21.50
N ILE A 52 -9.76 -38.29 21.03
CA ILE A 52 -8.45 -37.64 20.93
C ILE A 52 -8.48 -36.42 19.98
N ASN A 53 -9.31 -36.45 18.93
CA ASN A 53 -9.45 -35.33 18.00
C ASN A 53 -10.20 -34.16 18.67
N ASP A 54 -11.22 -34.44 19.47
CA ASP A 54 -11.96 -33.42 20.23
C ASP A 54 -11.09 -32.76 21.31
N ILE A 55 -10.26 -33.53 22.03
CA ILE A 55 -9.24 -33.01 22.95
C ILE A 55 -8.28 -32.07 22.20
N CYS A 56 -7.74 -32.53 21.06
CA CYS A 56 -6.81 -31.74 20.25
C CYS A 56 -7.45 -30.45 19.72
N TRP A 57 -8.70 -30.53 19.25
CA TRP A 57 -9.44 -29.39 18.74
C TRP A 57 -9.75 -28.36 19.82
N ALA A 58 -10.22 -28.80 21.00
CA ALA A 58 -10.51 -27.91 22.13
C ALA A 58 -9.24 -27.17 22.60
N TRP A 59 -8.12 -27.90 22.71
CA TRP A 59 -6.83 -27.31 23.07
C TRP A 59 -6.33 -26.31 22.02
N GLU A 60 -6.33 -26.70 20.73
CA GLU A 60 -5.92 -25.81 19.62
C GLU A 60 -6.79 -24.56 19.56
N LYS A 61 -8.09 -24.69 19.77
CA LYS A 61 -9.07 -23.60 19.77
C LYS A 61 -8.76 -22.58 20.86
N MET A 62 -8.63 -23.01 22.11
CA MET A 62 -8.31 -22.14 23.24
C MET A 62 -6.96 -21.42 23.06
N TYR A 63 -5.92 -22.17 22.64
CA TYR A 63 -4.61 -21.59 22.34
C TYR A 63 -4.67 -20.56 21.19
N THR A 64 -5.42 -20.88 20.14
CA THR A 64 -5.54 -20.04 18.94
C THR A 64 -6.29 -18.75 19.19
N ASP A 65 -7.27 -18.74 20.11
CA ASP A 65 -8.02 -17.53 20.44
C ASP A 65 -7.12 -16.51 21.18
N VAL A 66 -6.42 -16.90 22.25
CA VAL A 66 -5.41 -16.03 22.91
C VAL A 66 -4.34 -15.55 21.91
N LEU A 67 -3.86 -16.45 21.05
CA LEU A 67 -2.87 -16.10 20.04
C LEU A 67 -3.42 -15.17 18.94
N ASN A 68 -4.72 -15.18 18.68
CA ASN A 68 -5.38 -14.27 17.75
C ASN A 68 -5.67 -12.89 18.36
N ASP A 69 -5.86 -12.78 19.67
CA ASP A 69 -5.98 -11.48 20.35
C ASP A 69 -4.62 -10.77 20.42
N HIS A 70 -3.56 -11.47 20.82
CA HIS A 70 -2.21 -10.92 20.97
C HIS A 70 -1.45 -10.77 19.64
N ALA A 71 -1.66 -11.68 18.70
CA ALA A 71 -0.96 -11.75 17.42
C ALA A 71 -1.88 -12.07 16.23
N PRO A 72 -2.98 -11.31 16.01
CA PRO A 72 -3.97 -11.60 14.98
C PRO A 72 -3.37 -11.77 13.58
N ILE A 73 -3.93 -12.70 12.81
CA ILE A 73 -3.60 -12.90 11.40
C ILE A 73 -4.14 -11.73 10.58
N LYS A 74 -3.36 -10.63 10.51
CA LYS A 74 -3.73 -9.46 9.72
C LYS A 74 -3.37 -9.70 8.25
N SER A 75 -4.38 -9.91 7.41
CA SER A 75 -4.26 -10.01 5.95
C SER A 75 -3.83 -8.66 5.34
N ARG A 76 -2.53 -8.37 5.46
CA ARG A 76 -1.99 -7.10 4.96
C ARG A 76 -1.98 -7.12 3.44
N LYS A 77 -2.90 -6.37 2.84
CA LYS A 77 -2.79 -5.86 1.48
C LYS A 77 -1.61 -4.88 1.39
N ILE A 78 -0.37 -5.40 1.38
CA ILE A 78 0.74 -4.80 0.65
C ILE A 78 0.14 -4.54 -0.75
N ARG A 79 0.03 -3.29 -1.26
CA ARG A 79 -0.98 -2.87 -2.27
C ARG A 79 -0.66 -3.12 -3.76
N SER A 80 0.45 -2.59 -4.29
CA SER A 80 0.79 -2.58 -5.74
C SER A 80 2.28 -2.25 -5.97
N ALA A 81 3.20 -3.20 -6.25
CA ALA A 81 4.65 -2.97 -6.32
C ALA A 81 4.98 -2.43 -7.70
N PRO A 82 5.22 -1.12 -7.85
CA PRO A 82 5.51 -0.51 -9.14
C PRO A 82 7.01 -0.68 -9.35
N GLY A 83 7.40 -1.94 -9.55
CA GLY A 83 8.77 -2.44 -9.58
C GLY A 83 8.85 -3.52 -10.64
N GLN A 84 9.29 -3.24 -11.86
CA GLN A 84 10.03 -2.04 -12.27
C GLN A 84 9.10 -0.87 -12.66
N SER A 85 9.23 0.27 -11.98
CA SER A 85 8.92 1.55 -12.63
C SER A 85 9.85 1.65 -13.82
N LYS A 86 9.30 1.71 -15.05
CA LYS A 86 10.09 1.63 -16.31
C LYS A 86 11.21 2.69 -16.42
N PHE A 87 11.13 3.73 -15.59
CA PHE A 87 12.04 4.88 -15.52
C PHE A 87 12.95 4.92 -14.28
N ILE A 88 12.92 3.89 -13.41
CA ILE A 88 13.71 3.82 -12.17
C ILE A 88 14.46 2.48 -12.17
N THR A 89 15.70 2.53 -12.64
CA THR A 89 16.62 1.38 -12.63
C THR A 89 17.24 1.17 -11.23
N PRO A 90 17.95 0.05 -11.00
CA PRO A 90 18.71 -0.16 -9.76
C PRO A 90 19.75 0.94 -9.49
N GLU A 91 20.36 1.50 -10.53
CA GLU A 91 21.37 2.58 -10.46
C GLU A 91 20.73 3.88 -9.97
N ILE A 92 19.56 4.23 -10.54
CA ILE A 92 18.78 5.39 -10.08
C ILE A 92 18.34 5.18 -8.63
N SER A 93 17.97 3.97 -8.24
CA SER A 93 17.60 3.61 -6.88
C SER A 93 18.77 3.80 -5.89
N LYS A 94 19.98 3.32 -6.22
CA LYS A 94 21.21 3.54 -5.44
C LYS A 94 21.47 5.04 -5.23
N VAL A 95 21.31 5.85 -6.27
CA VAL A 95 21.53 7.31 -6.23
C VAL A 95 20.44 8.02 -5.42
N MET A 96 19.18 7.57 -5.49
CA MET A 96 18.09 8.04 -4.62
C MET A 96 18.36 7.70 -3.15
N TRP A 97 18.96 6.55 -2.83
CA TRP A 97 19.37 6.22 -1.47
C TRP A 97 20.49 7.14 -0.96
N LYS A 98 21.54 7.42 -1.76
CA LYS A 98 22.58 8.40 -1.42
C LYS A 98 21.99 9.80 -1.19
N ARG A 99 21.06 10.25 -2.05
CA ARG A 99 20.30 11.50 -1.84
C ARG A 99 19.56 11.51 -0.49
N ASN A 100 18.88 10.42 -0.14
CA ASN A 100 18.14 10.31 1.12
C ASN A 100 19.07 10.23 2.34
N ALA A 101 20.27 9.67 2.21
CA ALA A 101 21.30 9.67 3.25
C ALA A 101 21.81 11.11 3.49
N LEU A 102 22.18 11.83 2.43
CA LEU A 102 22.60 13.23 2.52
C LEU A 102 21.51 14.14 3.10
N LYS A 103 20.24 13.95 2.71
CA LYS A 103 19.12 14.70 3.32
C LYS A 103 19.01 14.48 4.84
N ARG A 104 19.19 13.22 5.29
CA ARG A 104 19.21 12.90 6.73
C ARG A 104 20.43 13.49 7.43
N LYS A 105 21.60 13.53 6.78
CA LYS A 105 22.81 14.16 7.32
C LYS A 105 22.58 15.67 7.52
N TYR A 106 22.14 16.37 6.47
CA TYR A 106 21.81 17.80 6.54
C TYR A 106 20.80 18.13 7.65
N TYR A 107 19.74 17.33 7.84
CA TYR A 107 18.78 17.60 8.92
C TYR A 107 19.36 17.49 10.33
N LYS A 108 20.43 16.69 10.52
CA LYS A 108 21.18 16.59 11.79
C LYS A 108 22.17 17.73 11.98
N THR A 109 22.94 18.08 10.93
CA THR A 109 24.07 19.01 11.03
C THR A 109 23.73 20.46 10.72
N ARG A 110 22.68 20.70 9.91
CA ARG A 110 22.27 21.99 9.33
C ARG A 110 23.38 22.76 8.58
N SER A 111 24.52 22.13 8.30
CA SER A 111 25.66 22.73 7.62
C SER A 111 25.38 23.03 6.14
N SER A 112 25.89 24.16 5.65
CA SER A 112 25.85 24.54 4.23
C SER A 112 26.54 23.52 3.31
N VAL A 113 27.64 22.91 3.77
CA VAL A 113 28.37 21.88 3.01
C VAL A 113 27.50 20.62 2.79
N ASP A 114 26.76 20.20 3.81
CA ASP A 114 25.83 19.07 3.72
C ASP A 114 24.59 19.39 2.88
N TRP A 115 24.16 20.66 2.88
CA TRP A 115 23.11 21.15 1.99
C TRP A 115 23.53 21.09 0.53
N GLU A 116 24.72 21.58 0.18
CA GLU A 116 25.18 21.58 -1.21
C GLU A 116 25.48 20.17 -1.72
N ALA A 117 26.04 19.29 -0.88
CA ALA A 117 26.16 17.86 -1.19
C ALA A 117 24.78 17.23 -1.48
N TYR A 118 23.76 17.54 -0.68
CA TYR A 118 22.38 17.12 -0.94
C TYR A 118 21.81 17.71 -2.24
N ARG A 119 22.02 19.01 -2.50
CA ARG A 119 21.54 19.73 -3.70
C ARG A 119 22.12 19.14 -4.98
N THR A 120 23.43 18.95 -5.02
CA THR A 120 24.15 18.31 -6.13
C THR A 120 23.64 16.88 -6.37
N GLN A 121 23.53 16.05 -5.32
CA GLN A 121 23.00 14.69 -5.45
C GLN A 121 21.51 14.66 -5.87
N ARG A 122 20.69 15.61 -5.40
CA ARG A 122 19.29 15.80 -5.82
C ARG A 122 19.21 16.10 -7.32
N ASN A 123 20.03 17.03 -7.80
CA ASN A 123 20.10 17.38 -9.23
C ASN A 123 20.54 16.16 -10.08
N ARG A 124 21.51 15.37 -9.60
CA ARG A 124 21.93 14.12 -10.26
C ARG A 124 20.78 13.09 -10.36
N VAL A 125 19.97 12.92 -9.32
CA VAL A 125 18.76 12.06 -9.36
C VAL A 125 17.78 12.56 -10.42
N VAL A 126 17.50 13.87 -10.47
CA VAL A 126 16.59 14.46 -11.47
C VAL A 126 17.10 14.24 -12.89
N SER A 127 18.39 14.49 -13.14
CA SER A 127 19.03 14.28 -14.45
C SER A 127 18.91 12.83 -14.92
N MET A 128 19.28 11.84 -14.09
CA MET A 128 19.19 10.43 -14.49
C MET A 128 17.76 9.95 -14.67
N ARG A 129 16.80 10.44 -13.86
CA ARG A 129 15.38 10.14 -14.08
C ARG A 129 14.89 10.70 -15.42
N ARG A 130 15.27 11.94 -15.78
CA ARG A 130 14.95 12.52 -17.11
C ARG A 130 15.56 11.67 -18.24
N LYS A 131 16.85 11.33 -18.16
CA LYS A 131 17.52 10.46 -19.15
C LYS A 131 16.85 9.08 -19.25
N SER A 132 16.45 8.47 -18.14
CA SER A 132 15.76 7.17 -18.18
C SER A 132 14.35 7.23 -18.75
N VAL A 133 13.67 8.38 -18.70
CA VAL A 133 12.39 8.60 -19.39
C VAL A 133 12.62 8.70 -20.90
N VAL A 134 13.55 9.55 -21.33
CA VAL A 134 13.91 9.73 -22.75
C VAL A 134 14.35 8.39 -23.36
N ASN A 135 15.37 7.73 -22.79
CA ASN A 135 15.87 6.44 -23.26
C ASN A 135 14.80 5.34 -23.33
N TYR A 136 13.75 5.40 -22.49
CA TYR A 136 12.64 4.44 -22.57
C TYR A 136 11.76 4.72 -23.79
N PHE A 137 11.42 5.99 -24.04
CA PHE A 137 10.60 6.36 -25.20
C PHE A 137 11.35 6.21 -26.52
N ASP A 138 12.65 6.53 -26.59
CA ASP A 138 13.46 6.30 -27.80
C ASP A 138 13.46 4.82 -28.20
N ARG A 139 13.70 3.92 -27.22
CA ARG A 139 13.62 2.47 -27.42
C ARG A 139 12.21 2.01 -27.78
N LEU A 140 11.17 2.66 -27.25
CA LEU A 140 9.78 2.34 -27.57
C LEU A 140 9.44 2.74 -29.02
N CYS A 141 9.92 3.88 -29.50
CA CYS A 141 9.77 4.32 -30.88
C CYS A 141 10.48 3.37 -31.85
N VAL A 142 11.74 3.01 -31.58
CA VAL A 142 12.52 2.09 -32.43
C VAL A 142 11.90 0.69 -32.45
N SER A 143 11.57 0.12 -31.29
CA SER A 143 11.00 -1.25 -31.20
C SER A 143 9.58 -1.40 -31.73
N ARG A 144 8.88 -0.30 -32.05
CA ARG A 144 7.51 -0.29 -32.60
C ARG A 144 7.41 0.51 -33.90
N ALA A 145 8.54 0.79 -34.54
CA ALA A 145 8.59 1.44 -35.84
C ALA A 145 7.74 0.65 -36.87
N GLY A 146 7.05 1.36 -37.76
CA GLY A 146 6.17 0.75 -38.76
C GLY A 146 4.79 0.28 -38.26
N ASN A 147 4.50 0.25 -36.95
CA ASN A 147 3.17 -0.11 -36.44
C ASN A 147 2.55 0.97 -35.53
N PRO A 148 1.80 1.94 -36.10
CA PRO A 148 1.16 3.01 -35.34
C PRO A 148 0.21 2.52 -34.24
N ARG A 149 -0.52 1.42 -34.48
CA ARG A 149 -1.46 0.84 -33.50
C ARG A 149 -0.72 0.38 -32.24
N GLU A 150 0.42 -0.28 -32.41
CA GLU A 150 1.27 -0.70 -31.30
C GLU A 150 1.96 0.45 -30.59
N PHE A 151 2.44 1.46 -31.33
CA PHE A 151 2.98 2.68 -30.74
C PHE A 151 1.95 3.35 -29.82
N TRP A 152 0.76 3.66 -30.34
CA TRP A 152 -0.31 4.28 -29.56
C TRP A 152 -0.77 3.41 -28.39
N ARG A 153 -0.82 2.09 -28.54
CA ARG A 153 -1.15 1.14 -27.45
C ARG A 153 -0.20 1.27 -26.26
N ALA A 154 1.10 1.52 -26.49
CA ALA A 154 2.09 1.68 -25.42
C ALA A 154 2.20 3.13 -24.89
N VAL A 155 1.88 4.14 -25.69
CA VAL A 155 1.93 5.56 -25.27
C VAL A 155 0.67 5.98 -24.51
N ARG A 156 -0.52 5.48 -24.90
CA ARG A 156 -1.82 5.80 -24.27
C ARG A 156 -1.83 5.79 -22.73
N PRO A 157 -1.24 4.80 -22.03
CA PRO A 157 -1.22 4.79 -20.55
C PRO A 157 -0.43 5.93 -19.89
N PHE A 158 0.40 6.66 -20.64
CA PHE A 158 1.16 7.83 -20.16
C PHE A 158 0.50 9.16 -20.53
N MET A 159 -0.49 9.15 -21.42
CA MET A 159 -1.25 10.35 -21.80
C MET A 159 -2.38 10.59 -20.80
N HIS A 160 -2.79 11.85 -20.64
CA HIS A 160 -4.02 12.23 -19.92
C HIS A 160 -5.30 11.90 -20.69
N ALA A 161 -5.28 10.86 -21.53
CA ALA A 161 -6.47 10.20 -22.00
C ALA A 161 -7.13 9.56 -20.77
N LYS A 162 -8.06 10.31 -20.17
CA LYS A 162 -9.05 9.75 -19.24
C LYS A 162 -9.50 8.42 -19.86
N LYS A 163 -9.46 7.31 -19.10
CA LYS A 163 -10.50 6.30 -19.30
C LYS A 163 -11.80 7.10 -19.32
N SER A 164 -12.61 6.97 -20.37
CA SER A 164 -13.91 7.62 -20.50
C SER A 164 -14.48 7.74 -19.10
N ALA A 165 -14.68 8.98 -18.63
CA ALA A 165 -14.99 9.21 -17.21
C ALA A 165 -16.11 8.24 -16.88
N PRO A 166 -15.99 7.41 -15.81
CA PRO A 166 -17.10 6.53 -15.45
C PRO A 166 -18.31 7.45 -15.42
N GLU A 167 -19.31 7.12 -16.24
CA GLU A 167 -20.43 7.99 -16.60
C GLU A 167 -20.79 8.75 -15.34
N GLN A 168 -20.69 10.09 -15.39
CA GLN A 168 -20.57 10.89 -14.17
C GLN A 168 -21.92 10.92 -13.45
N CYS A 169 -22.26 9.79 -12.82
CA CYS A 169 -23.46 9.61 -12.06
C CYS A 169 -23.34 10.51 -10.84
N ILE A 170 -23.97 11.67 -10.95
CA ILE A 170 -24.14 12.60 -9.86
C ILE A 170 -24.90 11.80 -8.80
N ASN A 171 -24.26 11.55 -7.66
CA ASN A 171 -24.90 10.89 -6.53
C ASN A 171 -25.53 12.00 -5.68
N LEU A 172 -26.84 12.20 -5.81
CA LEU A 172 -27.55 13.17 -4.99
C LEU A 172 -27.89 12.51 -3.65
N LYS A 173 -27.47 13.13 -2.55
CA LYS A 173 -27.88 12.73 -1.20
C LYS A 173 -28.99 13.64 -0.72
N ASP A 174 -30.23 13.18 -0.80
CA ASP A 174 -31.34 13.84 -0.12
C ASP A 174 -31.56 13.15 1.23
N ARG A 175 -31.35 13.91 2.31
CA ARG A 175 -31.40 13.44 3.71
C ARG A 175 -30.53 12.19 3.94
N GLU A 176 -31.13 11.01 3.90
CA GLU A 176 -30.51 9.70 4.19
C GLU A 176 -30.39 8.80 2.95
N THR A 177 -31.12 9.07 1.87
CA THR A 177 -31.06 8.27 0.65
C THR A 177 -29.99 8.79 -0.32
N VAL A 178 -29.34 7.87 -1.02
CA VAL A 178 -28.34 8.19 -2.06
C VAL A 178 -28.92 7.82 -3.41
N ILE A 179 -29.46 8.82 -4.10
CA ILE A 179 -30.02 8.69 -5.45
C ILE A 179 -28.85 8.60 -6.43
N ARG A 180 -28.84 7.52 -7.23
CA ARG A 180 -27.80 7.24 -8.24
C ARG A 180 -28.31 7.29 -9.68
N ASP A 181 -29.62 7.15 -9.87
CA ASP A 181 -30.26 7.30 -11.17
C ASP A 181 -30.28 8.77 -11.59
N GLN A 182 -29.82 9.05 -12.81
CA GLN A 182 -29.61 10.42 -13.28
C GLN A 182 -30.92 11.13 -13.62
N ASN A 183 -31.97 10.39 -14.01
CA ASN A 183 -33.29 10.96 -14.25
C ASN A 183 -33.89 11.48 -12.93
N GLN A 184 -33.89 10.65 -11.89
CA GLN A 184 -34.33 11.05 -10.54
C GLN A 184 -33.50 12.21 -9.96
N VAL A 185 -32.19 12.26 -10.21
CA VAL A 185 -31.34 13.40 -9.80
C VAL A 185 -31.78 14.69 -10.51
N ALA A 186 -32.00 14.64 -11.82
CA ALA A 186 -32.43 15.79 -12.60
C ALA A 186 -33.83 16.29 -12.18
N GLU A 187 -34.78 15.38 -11.99
CA GLU A 187 -36.12 15.70 -11.47
C GLU A 187 -36.08 16.32 -10.07
N THR A 188 -35.27 15.76 -9.16
CA THR A 188 -35.12 16.28 -7.79
C THR A 188 -34.50 17.68 -7.79
N MET A 189 -33.47 17.92 -8.61
CA MET A 189 -32.88 19.26 -8.78
C MET A 189 -33.89 20.24 -9.39
N ASN A 190 -34.58 19.86 -10.48
CA ASN A 190 -35.60 20.71 -11.11
C ASN A 190 -36.70 21.07 -10.10
N LYS A 191 -37.21 20.10 -9.35
CA LYS A 191 -38.23 20.34 -8.31
C LYS A 191 -37.72 21.26 -7.21
N TYR A 192 -36.45 21.16 -6.81
CA TYR A 192 -35.85 22.08 -5.84
C TYR A 192 -35.83 23.50 -6.39
N PHE A 193 -35.21 23.73 -7.56
CA PHE A 193 -35.03 25.08 -8.09
C PHE A 193 -36.32 25.75 -8.59
N THR A 194 -37.32 25.00 -9.06
CA THR A 194 -38.62 25.56 -9.47
C THR A 194 -39.55 25.90 -8.31
N ASN A 195 -39.35 25.31 -7.12
CA ASN A 195 -40.14 25.62 -5.93
C ASN A 195 -39.48 26.65 -4.99
N ILE A 196 -38.32 27.19 -5.36
CA ILE A 196 -37.79 28.41 -4.74
C ILE A 196 -38.66 29.58 -5.21
N ARG A 197 -39.65 29.94 -4.39
CA ARG A 197 -40.29 31.26 -4.51
C ARG A 197 -39.30 32.32 -4.05
N ILE A 198 -39.07 33.30 -4.93
CA ILE A 198 -38.37 34.56 -4.65
C ILE A 198 -39.37 35.50 -3.99
#